data_AF-R1EAF8-F1
#
_entry.id   AF-R1EAF8-F1
#
_cell.length_a   1.000
_cell.length_b   1.000
_cell.length_c   1.000
_cell.angle_alpha   90.00
_cell.angle_beta   90.00
_cell.angle_gamma   90.00
#
_symmetry.space_group_name_H-M   'P 1'
#
loop_
_entity.id
_entity.type
_entity.pdbx_description
1 polymer ?
#
loop_
_entity_poly.entity_id
_entity_poly.type
_entity_poly.pdbx_seq_one_letter_code
_entity_poly.pdbx_strand_id
1 'polypeptide(L)'
;SSSRPGNGGMRLWSYVSGTAAETEASKLALGMEIKHASFNTGFSGAKLVCAAEQPIEAWSGDDKQRLMDAAACMLTELDGAMFTGCDMNTTTEDMDYLAERCPFVLAAVGNPSCCPNAATAHGVLGALDATFGGEVSGKRFVVHGCGNVGRTVALGLVERGAEVLTVDLDAARAVLPGCKMLDAGGEWWATPCDALVPCSASGLLTAKRAGQLQCEAIVGATNLPFASEEAQAVAERELGITFVPEGAARDTRPLGPQSRSEPACDV
;
A
#
# COMPACT_ATOMS: atom_id res chain seq x y z
N SER A 1 -2.33 15.76 14.41
CA SER A 1 -2.95 17.09 14.65
C SER A 1 -4.15 16.91 15.57
N SER A 2 -4.34 17.71 16.63
CA SER A 2 -5.49 17.58 17.56
C SER A 2 -6.83 18.05 16.98
N SER A 3 -6.85 18.62 15.77
CA SER A 3 -8.06 19.17 15.17
C SER A 3 -8.83 18.22 14.25
N ARG A 4 -8.28 17.03 13.97
CA ARG A 4 -8.87 16.06 13.03
C ARG A 4 -8.77 14.64 13.59
N PRO A 5 -9.81 13.81 13.45
CA PRO A 5 -9.73 12.41 13.86
C PRO A 5 -8.62 11.70 13.08
N GLY A 6 -7.95 10.76 13.75
CA GLY A 6 -6.97 9.89 13.12
C GLY A 6 -7.65 8.83 12.26
N ASN A 7 -7.07 8.48 11.12
CA ASN A 7 -7.51 7.33 10.35
C ASN A 7 -6.35 6.48 9.84
N GLY A 8 -6.50 5.17 10.01
CA GLY A 8 -5.68 4.16 9.34
C GLY A 8 -6.03 2.74 9.75
N GLY A 9 -5.77 1.80 8.85
CA GLY A 9 -6.17 0.40 9.03
C GLY A 9 -5.46 -0.33 10.17
N MET A 10 -6.07 -1.42 10.62
CA MET A 10 -5.60 -2.31 11.66
C MET A 10 -4.74 -3.44 11.07
N ARG A 11 -3.50 -3.55 11.52
CA ARG A 11 -2.56 -4.60 11.11
C ARG A 11 -2.41 -5.63 12.21
N LEU A 12 -2.47 -6.90 11.85
CA LEU A 12 -2.08 -8.01 12.71
C LEU A 12 -0.79 -8.63 12.19
N TRP A 13 0.30 -8.59 12.96
CA TRP A 13 1.59 -9.11 12.51
C TRP A 13 2.45 -9.61 13.68
N SER A 14 3.34 -10.57 13.39
CA SER A 14 4.32 -11.09 14.36
C SER A 14 5.58 -10.22 14.36
N TYR A 15 5.91 -9.63 15.50
CA TYR A 15 7.08 -8.77 15.66
C TYR A 15 8.12 -9.41 16.59
N VAL A 16 9.38 -9.05 16.40
CA VAL A 16 10.49 -9.50 17.27
C VAL A 16 10.42 -8.92 18.69
N SER A 17 9.71 -7.80 18.88
CA SER A 17 9.49 -7.15 20.18
C SER A 17 8.34 -6.15 20.12
N GLY A 18 7.81 -5.75 21.27
CA GLY A 18 6.81 -4.68 21.38
C GLY A 18 7.31 -3.35 20.80
N THR A 19 8.56 -2.99 21.07
CA THR A 19 9.19 -1.78 20.50
C THR A 19 9.25 -1.80 18.97
N ALA A 20 9.45 -2.98 18.36
CA ALA A 20 9.41 -3.10 16.90
C ALA A 20 8.00 -2.84 16.35
N ALA A 21 6.96 -3.32 17.04
CA ALA A 21 5.57 -3.05 16.69
C ALA A 21 5.22 -1.55 16.83
N GLU A 22 5.61 -0.92 17.94
CA GLU A 22 5.41 0.53 18.18
C GLU A 22 6.12 1.40 17.12
N THR A 23 7.36 1.01 16.77
CA THR A 23 8.14 1.69 15.73
C THR A 23 7.44 1.59 14.38
N GLU A 24 6.94 0.41 14.01
CA GLU A 24 6.20 0.25 12.76
C GLU A 24 4.88 1.02 12.79
N ALA A 25 4.13 0.97 13.89
CA ALA A 25 2.89 1.72 14.06
C ALA A 25 3.09 3.22 13.83
N SER A 26 4.15 3.79 14.42
CA SER A 26 4.50 5.21 14.28
C SER A 26 4.86 5.57 12.83
N LYS A 27 5.67 4.74 12.17
CA LYS A 27 6.05 4.96 10.76
C LYS A 27 4.84 4.87 9.83
N LEU A 28 3.95 3.91 10.06
CA LEU A 28 2.73 3.76 9.28
C LEU A 28 1.73 4.90 9.51
N ALA A 29 1.60 5.37 10.76
CA ALA A 29 0.76 6.52 11.09
C ALA A 29 1.26 7.80 10.42
N LEU A 30 2.58 8.04 10.38
CA LEU A 30 3.18 9.14 9.64
C LEU A 30 2.91 9.02 8.13
N GLY A 31 3.00 7.80 7.58
CA GLY A 31 2.61 7.54 6.20
C GLY A 31 1.14 7.89 5.92
N MET A 32 0.22 7.60 6.86
CA MET A 32 -1.19 7.99 6.75
C MET A 32 -1.38 9.51 6.87
N GLU A 33 -0.60 10.21 7.70
CA GLU A 33 -0.66 11.68 7.82
C GLU A 33 -0.34 12.32 6.47
N ILE A 34 0.73 11.86 5.82
CA ILE A 34 1.12 12.34 4.48
C ILE A 34 0.00 12.07 3.48
N LYS A 35 -0.57 10.85 3.45
CA LYS A 35 -1.67 10.50 2.54
C LYS A 35 -2.89 11.40 2.74
N HIS A 36 -3.36 11.53 3.98
CA HIS A 36 -4.54 12.34 4.28
C HIS A 36 -4.31 13.82 3.97
N ALA A 37 -3.11 14.34 4.23
CA ALA A 37 -2.72 15.69 3.86
C ALA A 37 -2.68 15.89 2.34
N SER A 38 -2.08 14.96 1.58
CA SER A 38 -2.00 15.02 0.12
C SER A 38 -3.38 15.02 -0.55
N PHE A 39 -4.34 14.28 0.02
CA PHE A 39 -5.68 14.15 -0.55
C PHE A 39 -6.73 15.08 0.06
N ASN A 40 -6.37 15.82 1.10
CA ASN A 40 -7.26 16.67 1.88
C ASN A 40 -8.53 15.94 2.34
N THR A 41 -8.36 14.75 2.91
CA THR A 41 -9.46 13.85 3.32
C THR A 41 -10.23 14.34 4.54
N GLY A 42 -9.68 15.32 5.28
CA GLY A 42 -10.21 15.75 6.56
C GLY A 42 -9.75 14.92 7.76
N PHE A 43 -8.97 13.85 7.55
CA PHE A 43 -8.37 13.05 8.63
C PHE A 43 -6.93 13.48 8.95
N SER A 44 -6.44 13.01 10.09
CA SER A 44 -5.01 12.93 10.44
C SER A 44 -4.53 11.48 10.34
N GLY A 45 -3.22 11.27 10.34
CA GLY A 45 -2.61 9.95 10.27
C GLY A 45 -2.70 9.19 11.58
N ALA A 46 -3.22 7.97 11.52
CA ALA A 46 -3.18 7.02 12.63
C ALA A 46 -2.94 5.60 12.12
N LYS A 47 -2.62 4.68 13.03
CA LYS A 47 -2.50 3.26 12.72
C LYS A 47 -2.77 2.41 13.96
N LEU A 48 -3.48 1.30 13.78
CA LEU A 48 -3.64 0.28 14.81
C LEU A 48 -2.75 -0.91 14.46
N VAL A 49 -1.81 -1.27 15.32
CA VAL A 49 -0.92 -2.42 15.13
C VAL A 49 -1.12 -3.39 16.29
N CYS A 50 -1.52 -4.61 15.95
CA CYS A 50 -1.74 -5.72 16.85
C CYS A 50 -0.53 -6.65 16.73
N ALA A 51 0.33 -6.65 17.77
CA ALA A 51 1.47 -7.54 17.84
C ALA A 51 1.00 -8.95 18.23
N ALA A 52 1.09 -9.89 17.30
CA ALA A 52 0.65 -11.25 17.52
C ALA A 52 1.60 -11.99 18.48
N GLU A 53 1.04 -12.66 19.49
CA GLU A 53 1.80 -13.48 20.46
C GLU A 53 2.23 -14.84 19.88
N GLN A 54 1.65 -15.23 18.74
CA GLN A 54 1.90 -16.49 18.05
C GLN A 54 1.99 -16.23 16.53
N PRO A 55 2.61 -17.15 15.75
CA PRO A 55 2.67 -17.04 14.30
C PRO A 55 1.28 -16.84 13.69
N ILE A 56 1.17 -15.98 12.68
CA ILE A 56 -0.11 -15.58 12.09
C ILE A 56 -0.89 -16.79 11.57
N GLU A 57 -0.19 -17.79 11.07
CA GLU A 57 -0.75 -19.03 10.53
C GLU A 57 -1.43 -19.89 11.59
N ALA A 58 -1.13 -19.65 12.88
CA ALA A 58 -1.73 -20.35 14.01
C ALA A 58 -2.99 -19.65 14.57
N TRP A 59 -3.35 -18.46 14.08
CA TRP A 59 -4.52 -17.73 14.57
C TRP A 59 -5.82 -18.39 14.09
N SER A 60 -6.69 -18.69 15.05
CA SER A 60 -8.05 -19.17 14.79
C SER A 60 -9.04 -18.00 14.58
N GLY A 61 -10.25 -18.33 14.12
CA GLY A 61 -11.36 -17.37 14.05
C GLY A 61 -11.71 -16.80 15.43
N ASP A 62 -11.66 -17.62 16.48
CA ASP A 62 -11.93 -17.19 17.86
C ASP A 62 -10.87 -16.20 18.36
N ASP A 63 -9.60 -16.40 18.02
CA ASP A 63 -8.53 -15.48 18.38
C ASP A 63 -8.74 -14.11 17.70
N LYS A 64 -9.14 -14.13 16.42
CA LYS A 64 -9.48 -12.90 15.70
C LYS A 64 -10.69 -12.20 16.31
N GLN A 65 -11.75 -12.92 16.68
CA GLN A 65 -12.94 -12.31 17.31
C GLN A 65 -12.59 -11.63 18.63
N ARG A 66 -11.79 -12.28 19.48
CA ARG A 66 -11.30 -11.66 20.74
C ARG A 66 -10.48 -10.40 20.47
N LEU A 67 -9.65 -10.40 19.43
CA LEU A 67 -8.91 -9.22 19.00
C LEU A 67 -9.84 -8.09 18.55
N MET A 68 -10.89 -8.39 17.77
CA MET A 68 -11.87 -7.40 17.35
C MET A 68 -12.65 -6.84 18.53
N ASP A 69 -13.06 -7.67 19.50
CA ASP A 69 -13.75 -7.21 20.69
C ASP A 69 -12.87 -6.24 21.51
N ALA A 70 -11.57 -6.55 21.66
CA ALA A 70 -10.61 -5.66 22.31
C ALA A 70 -10.40 -4.35 21.54
N ALA A 71 -10.33 -4.41 20.20
CA ALA A 71 -10.25 -3.23 19.34
C ALA A 71 -11.51 -2.36 19.44
N ALA A 72 -12.70 -2.96 19.55
CA ALA A 72 -13.96 -2.26 19.73
C ALA A 72 -14.00 -1.47 21.04
N CYS A 73 -13.54 -2.07 22.14
CA CYS A 73 -13.41 -1.39 23.43
C CYS A 73 -12.48 -0.18 23.32
N MET A 74 -11.27 -0.36 22.78
CA MET A 74 -10.30 0.73 22.62
C MET A 74 -10.83 1.86 21.73
N LEU A 75 -11.39 1.55 20.57
CA LEU A 75 -11.92 2.56 19.65
C LEU A 75 -13.10 3.32 20.27
N THR A 76 -13.95 2.63 21.04
CA THR A 76 -15.03 3.27 21.79
C THR A 76 -14.51 4.22 22.85
N GLU A 77 -13.44 3.86 23.57
CA GLU A 77 -12.77 4.76 24.54
C GLU A 77 -12.15 6.00 23.88
N LEU A 78 -11.70 5.87 22.62
CA LEU A 78 -11.18 6.99 21.84
C LEU A 78 -12.28 7.93 21.30
N ASP A 79 -13.56 7.56 21.42
CA ASP A 79 -14.74 8.38 21.13
C ASP A 79 -14.63 9.23 19.85
N GLY A 80 -14.33 8.56 18.73
CA GLY A 80 -14.23 9.21 17.42
C GLY A 80 -12.93 9.95 17.17
N ALA A 81 -11.98 9.96 18.11
CA ALA A 81 -10.63 10.47 17.87
C ALA A 81 -9.85 9.61 16.86
N MET A 82 -10.26 8.36 16.62
CA MET A 82 -9.65 7.47 15.65
C MET A 82 -10.69 6.61 14.93
N PHE A 83 -10.50 6.42 13.62
CA PHE A 83 -11.24 5.48 12.80
C PHE A 83 -10.30 4.42 12.20
N THR A 84 -10.69 3.15 12.24
CA THR A 84 -9.89 2.05 11.67
C THR A 84 -10.45 1.50 10.36
N GLY A 85 -9.81 0.49 9.80
CA GLY A 85 -10.18 -0.23 8.57
C GLY A 85 -9.27 -1.44 8.35
N CYS A 86 -9.35 -2.09 7.18
CA CYS A 86 -8.49 -3.24 6.86
C CYS A 86 -7.01 -2.83 6.68
N ASP A 87 -6.09 -3.72 7.07
CA ASP A 87 -4.68 -3.72 6.66
C ASP A 87 -4.19 -5.18 6.59
N MET A 88 -2.88 -5.42 6.75
CA MET A 88 -2.29 -6.74 6.66
C MET A 88 -2.87 -7.69 7.73
N ASN A 89 -3.32 -8.87 7.27
CA ASN A 89 -3.95 -9.95 8.03
C ASN A 89 -5.28 -9.62 8.72
N THR A 90 -5.87 -8.46 8.43
CA THR A 90 -7.26 -8.14 8.78
C THR A 90 -8.09 -8.03 7.50
N THR A 91 -9.28 -8.59 7.53
CA THR A 91 -10.14 -8.77 6.35
C THR A 91 -11.37 -7.87 6.43
N THR A 92 -12.15 -7.81 5.35
CA THR A 92 -13.46 -7.15 5.37
C THR A 92 -14.41 -7.83 6.35
N GLU A 93 -14.37 -9.16 6.46
CA GLU A 93 -15.16 -9.93 7.43
C GLU A 93 -14.81 -9.54 8.88
N ASP A 94 -13.51 -9.34 9.15
CA ASP A 94 -13.05 -8.83 10.44
C ASP A 94 -13.59 -7.42 10.74
N MET A 95 -13.63 -6.55 9.71
CA MET A 95 -14.18 -5.20 9.86
C MET A 95 -15.70 -5.19 10.00
N ASP A 96 -16.42 -6.10 9.34
CA ASP A 96 -17.87 -6.25 9.47
C ASP A 96 -18.21 -6.66 10.92
N TYR A 97 -17.49 -7.66 11.46
CA TYR A 97 -17.62 -8.07 12.87
C TYR A 97 -17.33 -6.91 13.83
N LEU A 98 -16.29 -6.11 13.56
CA LEU A 98 -15.92 -4.96 14.37
C LEU A 98 -16.97 -3.84 14.29
N ALA A 99 -17.53 -3.57 13.10
CA ALA A 99 -18.51 -2.52 12.86
C ALA A 99 -19.86 -2.78 13.57
N GLU A 100 -20.21 -4.05 13.82
CA GLU A 100 -21.36 -4.41 14.67
C GLU A 100 -21.21 -3.95 16.12
N ARG A 101 -19.97 -3.73 16.58
CA ARG A 101 -19.62 -3.43 17.98
C ARG A 101 -19.14 -2.00 18.20
N CYS A 102 -18.65 -1.34 17.16
CA CYS A 102 -18.04 0.00 17.24
C CYS A 102 -18.33 0.82 15.97
N PRO A 103 -18.80 2.08 16.09
CA PRO A 103 -19.10 2.91 14.92
C PRO A 103 -17.84 3.51 14.25
N PHE A 104 -16.65 3.37 14.87
CA PHE A 104 -15.42 4.02 14.42
C PHE A 104 -14.63 3.14 13.42
N VAL A 105 -15.35 2.53 12.48
CA VAL A 105 -14.81 1.65 11.45
C VAL A 105 -15.14 2.23 10.08
N LEU A 106 -14.09 2.53 9.31
CA LEU A 106 -14.17 2.86 7.89
C LEU A 106 -13.74 1.64 7.09
N ALA A 107 -14.66 0.68 6.98
CA ALA A 107 -14.53 -0.42 6.04
C ALA A 107 -14.83 0.06 4.62
N ALA A 108 -14.36 -0.68 3.62
CA ALA A 108 -14.84 -0.48 2.26
C ALA A 108 -16.37 -0.58 2.26
N VAL A 109 -17.05 0.29 1.50
CA VAL A 109 -18.48 0.14 1.25
C VAL A 109 -18.69 -1.32 0.82
N GLY A 110 -19.63 -2.04 1.44
CA GLY A 110 -20.01 -3.42 1.10
C GLY A 110 -20.62 -3.55 -0.30
N ASN A 111 -19.98 -2.94 -1.28
CA ASN A 111 -20.27 -2.99 -2.69
C ASN A 111 -19.28 -4.00 -3.30
N PRO A 112 -19.74 -5.19 -3.70
CA PRO A 112 -18.91 -6.20 -4.36
C PRO A 112 -18.22 -5.68 -5.64
N SER A 113 -18.73 -4.58 -6.20
CA SER A 113 -18.19 -3.92 -7.39
C SER A 113 -17.00 -3.00 -7.09
N CYS A 114 -16.73 -2.68 -5.81
CA CYS A 114 -15.68 -1.77 -5.38
C CYS A 114 -14.63 -2.51 -4.52
N CYS A 115 -13.70 -3.19 -5.17
CA CYS A 115 -12.59 -3.86 -4.49
C CYS A 115 -11.48 -2.85 -4.14
N PRO A 116 -11.12 -2.64 -2.85
CA PRO A 116 -10.05 -1.71 -2.47
C PRO A 116 -8.70 -2.04 -3.10
N ASN A 117 -8.41 -3.34 -3.26
CA ASN A 117 -7.18 -3.79 -3.93
C ASN A 117 -7.16 -3.38 -5.40
N ALA A 118 -8.31 -3.42 -6.08
CA ALA A 118 -8.43 -2.93 -7.44
C ALA A 118 -8.22 -1.42 -7.50
N ALA A 119 -8.80 -0.65 -6.57
CA ALA A 119 -8.57 0.80 -6.49
C ALA A 119 -7.08 1.14 -6.28
N THR A 120 -6.40 0.44 -5.36
CA THR A 120 -4.94 0.60 -5.17
C THR A 120 -4.16 0.24 -6.44
N ALA A 121 -4.50 -0.84 -7.12
CA ALA A 121 -3.84 -1.24 -8.36
C ALA A 121 -4.01 -0.19 -9.48
N HIS A 122 -5.23 0.34 -9.66
CA HIS A 122 -5.49 1.41 -10.62
C HIS A 122 -4.70 2.69 -10.29
N GLY A 123 -4.56 2.97 -9.00
CA GLY A 123 -3.68 4.04 -8.54
C GLY A 123 -2.23 3.83 -9.01
N VAL A 124 -1.65 2.66 -8.72
CA VAL A 124 -0.29 2.33 -9.17
C VAL A 124 -0.16 2.45 -10.69
N LEU A 125 -1.14 1.96 -11.46
CA LEU A 125 -1.15 2.09 -12.92
C LEU A 125 -1.19 3.57 -13.37
N GLY A 126 -2.00 4.40 -12.72
CA GLY A 126 -2.06 5.84 -12.99
C GLY A 126 -0.76 6.57 -12.61
N ALA A 127 -0.09 6.15 -11.54
CA ALA A 127 1.20 6.69 -11.14
C ALA A 127 2.30 6.32 -12.15
N LEU A 128 2.28 5.08 -12.66
CA LEU A 128 3.17 4.66 -13.75
C LEU A 128 2.90 5.50 -15.00
N ASP A 129 1.64 5.80 -15.32
CA ASP A 129 1.30 6.67 -16.45
C ASP A 129 1.81 8.08 -16.27
N ALA A 130 1.60 8.68 -15.10
CA ALA A 130 2.14 10.00 -14.80
C ALA A 130 3.67 10.02 -14.90
N THR A 131 4.33 8.95 -14.45
CA THR A 131 5.80 8.80 -14.52
C THR A 131 6.31 8.73 -15.96
N PHE A 132 5.57 8.04 -16.84
CA PHE A 132 5.98 7.78 -18.23
C PHE A 132 5.18 8.57 -19.27
N GLY A 133 4.48 9.64 -18.88
CA GLY A 133 3.67 10.45 -19.80
C GLY A 133 2.53 9.70 -20.50
N GLY A 134 2.03 8.61 -19.90
CA GLY A 134 1.00 7.73 -20.45
C GLY A 134 1.53 6.63 -21.37
N GLU A 135 2.84 6.59 -21.64
CA GLU A 135 3.46 5.63 -22.56
C GLU A 135 4.08 4.46 -21.81
N VAL A 136 3.27 3.47 -21.43
CA VAL A 136 3.75 2.23 -20.79
C VAL A 136 3.93 1.07 -21.77
N SER A 137 3.39 1.17 -22.99
CA SER A 137 3.52 0.14 -24.01
C SER A 137 4.99 -0.03 -24.43
N GLY A 138 5.47 -1.27 -24.51
CA GLY A 138 6.85 -1.60 -24.85
C GLY A 138 7.88 -1.33 -23.73
N LYS A 139 7.48 -0.67 -22.64
CA LYS A 139 8.30 -0.56 -21.43
C LYS A 139 8.31 -1.85 -20.65
N ARG A 140 9.36 -2.08 -19.88
CA ARG A 140 9.55 -3.24 -19.04
C ARG A 140 9.37 -2.91 -17.57
N PHE A 141 8.60 -3.74 -16.87
CA PHE A 141 8.33 -3.56 -15.44
C PHE A 141 8.69 -4.82 -14.66
N VAL A 142 9.29 -4.65 -13.48
CA VAL A 142 9.47 -5.75 -12.52
C VAL A 142 8.46 -5.58 -11.40
N VAL A 143 7.46 -6.45 -11.33
CA VAL A 143 6.44 -6.46 -10.28
C VAL A 143 6.83 -7.45 -9.19
N HIS A 144 7.12 -6.95 -7.99
CA HIS A 144 7.49 -7.78 -6.84
C HIS A 144 6.31 -7.91 -5.85
N GLY A 145 5.85 -9.14 -5.62
CA GLY A 145 4.66 -9.47 -4.85
C GLY A 145 3.43 -9.53 -5.74
N CYS A 146 2.95 -10.74 -6.01
CA CYS A 146 1.84 -11.06 -6.90
C CYS A 146 0.56 -11.44 -6.13
N GLY A 147 0.35 -10.81 -4.96
CA GLY A 147 -0.93 -10.82 -4.25
C GLY A 147 -2.02 -10.04 -4.99
N ASN A 148 -3.14 -9.74 -4.33
CA ASN A 148 -4.31 -9.10 -4.97
C ASN A 148 -3.96 -7.82 -5.76
N VAL A 149 -3.18 -6.92 -5.17
CA VAL A 149 -2.78 -5.66 -5.83
C VAL A 149 -1.78 -5.92 -6.94
N GLY A 150 -0.65 -6.58 -6.65
CA GLY A 150 0.42 -6.76 -7.63
C GLY A 150 0.02 -7.59 -8.84
N ARG A 151 -0.82 -8.63 -8.67
CA ARG A 151 -1.42 -9.35 -9.81
C ARG A 151 -2.24 -8.42 -10.69
N THR A 152 -3.08 -7.57 -10.10
CA THR A 152 -3.92 -6.62 -10.85
C THR A 152 -3.06 -5.60 -11.60
N VAL A 153 -1.98 -5.09 -10.99
CA VAL A 153 -1.04 -4.19 -11.66
C VAL A 153 -0.32 -4.89 -12.81
N ALA A 154 0.20 -6.11 -12.59
CA ALA A 154 0.91 -6.87 -13.61
C ALA A 154 0.03 -7.15 -14.84
N LEU A 155 -1.20 -7.62 -14.62
CA LEU A 155 -2.14 -7.89 -15.71
C LEU A 155 -2.57 -6.60 -16.43
N GLY A 156 -2.83 -5.53 -15.69
CA GLY A 156 -3.16 -4.23 -16.28
C GLY A 156 -2.02 -3.66 -17.13
N LEU A 157 -0.75 -3.88 -16.76
CA LEU A 157 0.40 -3.50 -17.58
C LEU A 157 0.51 -4.35 -18.86
N VAL A 158 0.29 -5.66 -18.77
CA VAL A 158 0.26 -6.56 -19.94
C VAL A 158 -0.83 -6.14 -20.93
N GLU A 159 -2.04 -5.84 -20.45
CA GLU A 159 -3.16 -5.36 -21.28
C GLU A 159 -2.82 -4.08 -22.05
N ARG A 160 -1.87 -3.30 -21.52
CA ARG A 160 -1.41 -2.03 -22.09
C ARG A 160 -0.13 -2.18 -22.93
N GLY A 161 0.25 -3.41 -23.24
CA GLY A 161 1.37 -3.73 -24.14
C GLY A 161 2.75 -3.63 -23.50
N ALA A 162 2.85 -3.62 -22.17
CA ALA A 162 4.13 -3.61 -21.48
C ALA A 162 4.76 -5.02 -21.39
N GLU A 163 6.09 -5.09 -21.29
CA GLU A 163 6.80 -6.30 -20.90
C GLU A 163 6.82 -6.42 -19.37
N VAL A 164 6.15 -7.43 -18.82
CA VAL A 164 6.03 -7.57 -17.36
C VAL A 164 6.82 -8.78 -16.86
N LEU A 165 7.73 -8.50 -15.93
CA LEU A 165 8.48 -9.48 -15.16
C LEU A 165 7.86 -9.58 -13.76
N THR A 166 7.67 -10.78 -13.24
CA THR A 166 6.98 -11.01 -11.96
C THR A 166 7.84 -11.80 -10.99
N VAL A 167 7.76 -11.44 -9.71
CA VAL A 167 8.49 -12.10 -8.62
C VAL A 167 7.56 -12.26 -7.42
N ASP A 168 7.54 -13.43 -6.81
CA ASP A 168 6.86 -13.68 -5.55
C ASP A 168 7.60 -14.81 -4.80
N LEU A 169 7.55 -14.78 -3.46
CA LEU A 169 8.08 -15.86 -2.63
C LEU A 169 7.32 -17.17 -2.86
N ASP A 170 6.03 -17.07 -3.15
CA ASP A 170 5.20 -18.18 -3.63
C ASP A 170 5.22 -18.16 -5.16
N ALA A 171 6.08 -18.99 -5.76
CA ALA A 171 6.27 -19.04 -7.21
C ALA A 171 4.96 -19.25 -7.99
N ALA A 172 3.97 -19.94 -7.42
CA ALA A 172 2.67 -20.15 -8.07
C ALA A 172 1.92 -18.83 -8.28
N ARG A 173 2.11 -17.82 -7.42
CA ARG A 173 1.49 -16.49 -7.56
C ARG A 173 2.12 -15.67 -8.67
N ALA A 174 3.42 -15.85 -8.92
CA ALA A 174 4.16 -15.14 -9.96
C ALA A 174 3.88 -15.67 -11.38
N VAL A 175 3.26 -16.84 -11.52
CA VAL A 175 2.82 -17.35 -12.83
C VAL A 175 1.53 -16.62 -13.26
N LEU A 176 1.69 -15.55 -14.04
CA LEU A 176 0.58 -14.74 -14.57
C LEU A 176 0.57 -14.76 -16.11
N PRO A 177 -0.61 -14.78 -16.76
CA PRO A 177 -0.72 -14.64 -18.21
C PRO A 177 0.01 -13.41 -18.74
N GLY A 178 0.81 -13.59 -19.79
CA GLY A 178 1.56 -12.50 -20.44
C GLY A 178 2.77 -11.97 -19.65
N CYS A 179 3.02 -12.48 -18.44
CA CYS A 179 4.19 -12.11 -17.64
C CYS A 179 5.30 -13.17 -17.75
N LYS A 180 6.55 -12.76 -17.56
CA LYS A 180 7.69 -13.67 -17.38
C LYS A 180 8.11 -13.70 -15.91
N MET A 181 7.98 -14.86 -15.28
CA MET A 181 8.41 -15.07 -13.90
C MET A 181 9.95 -15.01 -13.79
N LEU A 182 10.46 -14.31 -12.78
CA LEU A 182 11.86 -14.38 -12.35
C LEU A 182 11.96 -15.23 -11.07
N ASP A 183 13.16 -15.76 -10.82
CA ASP A 183 13.45 -16.50 -9.60
C ASP A 183 13.55 -15.54 -8.40
N ALA A 184 12.70 -15.78 -7.38
CA ALA A 184 12.72 -15.01 -6.14
C ALA A 184 13.99 -15.21 -5.32
N GLY A 185 14.69 -16.33 -5.51
CA GLY A 185 16.02 -16.58 -4.92
C GLY A 185 17.17 -15.89 -5.65
N GLY A 186 16.92 -15.36 -6.85
CA GLY A 186 17.91 -14.67 -7.68
C GLY A 186 18.02 -13.17 -7.39
N GLU A 187 18.88 -12.50 -8.17
CA GLU A 187 19.10 -11.05 -8.10
C GLU A 187 18.09 -10.28 -8.97
N TRP A 188 16.79 -10.54 -8.77
CA TRP A 188 15.72 -9.95 -9.58
C TRP A 188 15.74 -8.41 -9.58
N TRP A 189 16.22 -7.79 -8.50
CA TRP A 189 16.32 -6.33 -8.36
C TRP A 189 17.34 -5.71 -9.32
N ALA A 190 18.32 -6.48 -9.79
CA ALA A 190 19.33 -6.04 -10.75
C ALA A 190 18.89 -6.25 -12.21
N THR A 191 17.65 -6.68 -12.44
CA THR A 191 17.12 -6.91 -13.79
C THR A 191 16.84 -5.55 -14.47
N PRO A 192 17.38 -5.30 -15.67
CA PRO A 192 17.07 -4.07 -16.41
C PRO A 192 15.56 -3.96 -16.68
N CYS A 193 14.98 -2.84 -16.26
CA CYS A 193 13.57 -2.49 -16.46
C CYS A 193 13.39 -0.97 -16.47
N ASP A 194 12.27 -0.45 -16.94
CA ASP A 194 11.94 0.97 -16.84
C ASP A 194 11.51 1.30 -15.40
N ALA A 195 10.66 0.47 -14.79
CA ALA A 195 10.33 0.64 -13.37
C ALA A 195 10.26 -0.66 -12.57
N LEU A 196 10.70 -0.55 -11.32
CA LEU A 196 10.42 -1.52 -10.27
C LEU A 196 9.07 -1.17 -9.60
N VAL A 197 8.21 -2.18 -9.46
CA VAL A 197 6.85 -2.08 -8.94
C VAL A 197 6.71 -2.94 -7.68
N PRO A 198 7.12 -2.44 -6.49
CA PRO A 198 7.00 -3.18 -5.24
C PRO A 198 5.55 -3.19 -4.74
N CYS A 199 4.96 -4.39 -4.61
CA CYS A 199 3.58 -4.64 -4.15
C CYS A 199 3.53 -5.66 -3.00
N SER A 200 4.62 -5.77 -2.23
CA SER A 200 4.82 -6.75 -1.15
C SER A 200 5.08 -6.08 0.21
N ALA A 201 5.70 -6.82 1.13
CA ALA A 201 6.14 -6.33 2.44
C ALA A 201 7.15 -5.15 2.34
N SER A 202 7.20 -4.37 3.40
CA SER A 202 8.16 -3.28 3.60
C SER A 202 9.61 -3.77 3.70
N GLY A 203 10.57 -2.89 3.48
CA GLY A 203 12.00 -3.17 3.66
C GLY A 203 12.62 -4.07 2.59
N LEU A 204 11.97 -4.19 1.43
CA LEU A 204 12.43 -4.99 0.30
C LEU A 204 13.82 -4.54 -0.22
N LEU A 205 14.03 -3.22 -0.27
CA LEU A 205 15.22 -2.58 -0.82
C LEU A 205 16.18 -2.21 0.31
N THR A 206 17.20 -3.05 0.53
CA THR A 206 18.37 -2.71 1.35
C THR A 206 19.31 -1.80 0.58
N ALA A 207 20.25 -1.13 1.24
CA ALA A 207 21.25 -0.27 0.57
C ALA A 207 22.01 -1.03 -0.53
N LYS A 208 22.36 -2.31 -0.27
CA LYS A 208 22.98 -3.18 -1.28
C LYS A 208 22.10 -3.39 -2.51
N ARG A 209 20.82 -3.70 -2.32
CA ARG A 209 19.89 -3.92 -3.44
C ARG A 209 19.60 -2.62 -4.19
N ALA A 210 19.40 -1.53 -3.45
CA ALA A 210 19.18 -0.20 -4.01
C ALA A 210 20.33 0.21 -4.94
N GLY A 211 21.59 0.00 -4.53
CA GLY A 211 22.76 0.32 -5.35
C GLY A 211 22.96 -0.54 -6.60
N GLN A 212 22.14 -1.57 -6.81
CA GLN A 212 22.19 -2.48 -7.96
C GLN A 212 20.96 -2.34 -8.88
N LEU A 213 20.03 -1.44 -8.56
CA LEU A 213 18.83 -1.24 -9.36
C LEU A 213 19.19 -0.74 -10.76
N GLN A 214 18.51 -1.28 -11.76
CA GLN A 214 18.66 -0.92 -13.16
C GLN A 214 17.32 -0.43 -13.73
N CYS A 215 16.76 0.61 -13.09
CA CYS A 215 15.50 1.22 -13.47
C CYS A 215 15.53 2.74 -13.34
N GLU A 216 14.63 3.43 -14.04
CA GLU A 216 14.47 4.88 -13.94
C GLU A 216 13.47 5.29 -12.84
N ALA A 217 12.55 4.39 -12.47
CA ALA A 217 11.57 4.67 -11.42
C ALA A 217 11.25 3.49 -10.50
N ILE A 218 10.80 3.81 -9.28
CA ILE A 218 10.20 2.89 -8.33
C ILE A 218 8.78 3.39 -8.05
N VAL A 219 7.77 2.64 -8.48
CA VAL A 219 6.35 3.03 -8.37
C VAL A 219 5.55 1.81 -7.96
N GLY A 220 5.01 1.78 -6.73
CA GLY A 220 4.34 0.58 -6.22
C GLY A 220 3.36 0.81 -5.09
N ALA A 221 2.87 -0.30 -4.55
CA ALA A 221 1.86 -0.36 -3.49
C ALA A 221 2.45 -0.70 -2.11
N THR A 222 3.76 -0.95 -2.02
CA THR A 222 4.42 -1.16 -0.72
C THR A 222 4.53 0.16 0.03
N ASN A 223 4.04 0.21 1.28
CA ASN A 223 4.07 1.43 2.11
C ASN A 223 5.49 1.97 2.33
N LEU A 224 6.46 1.08 2.63
CA LEU A 224 7.84 1.43 2.94
C LEU A 224 8.80 0.47 2.20
N PRO A 225 9.05 0.66 0.89
CA PRO A 225 9.81 -0.30 0.10
C PRO A 225 11.29 -0.37 0.50
N PHE A 226 11.84 0.71 1.07
CA PHE A 226 13.23 0.78 1.53
C PHE A 226 13.38 0.29 2.98
N ALA A 227 14.47 -0.42 3.24
CA ALA A 227 14.81 -0.91 4.58
C ALA A 227 15.31 0.20 5.52
N SER A 228 15.85 1.27 4.95
CA SER A 228 16.40 2.43 5.67
C SER A 228 16.36 3.69 4.80
N GLU A 229 16.51 4.86 5.43
CA GLU A 229 16.69 6.14 4.72
C GLU A 229 17.94 6.13 3.84
N GLU A 230 19.00 5.46 4.29
CA GLU A 230 20.22 5.27 3.50
C GLU A 230 19.93 4.51 2.20
N ALA A 231 19.13 3.44 2.25
CA ALA A 231 18.76 2.70 1.05
C ALA A 231 17.95 3.54 0.06
N GLN A 232 17.06 4.41 0.56
CA GLN A 232 16.33 5.35 -0.27
C GLN A 232 17.26 6.40 -0.88
N ALA A 233 18.19 6.95 -0.09
CA ALA A 233 19.15 7.93 -0.56
C ALA A 233 20.07 7.38 -1.66
N VAL A 234 20.48 6.11 -1.58
CA VAL A 234 21.24 5.44 -2.65
C VAL A 234 20.43 5.44 -3.96
N ALA A 235 19.16 5.02 -3.91
CA ALA A 235 18.33 4.98 -5.11
C ALA A 235 18.09 6.38 -5.70
N GLU A 236 17.67 7.35 -4.88
CA GLU A 236 17.28 8.68 -5.36
C GLU A 236 18.47 9.58 -5.71
N ARG A 237 19.50 9.61 -4.86
CA ARG A 237 20.59 10.60 -4.96
C ARG A 237 21.78 10.08 -5.75
N GLU A 238 22.13 8.80 -5.60
CA GLU A 238 23.29 8.23 -6.27
C GLU A 238 22.94 7.72 -7.67
N LEU A 239 21.80 7.01 -7.79
CA LEU A 239 21.35 6.45 -9.05
C LEU A 239 20.36 7.34 -9.82
N GLY A 240 19.84 8.40 -9.20
CA GLY A 240 18.89 9.32 -9.85
C GLY A 240 17.51 8.69 -10.12
N ILE A 241 17.15 7.64 -9.39
CA ILE A 241 15.89 6.91 -9.58
C ILE A 241 14.73 7.73 -9.01
N THR A 242 13.68 7.89 -9.81
CA THR A 242 12.45 8.55 -9.35
C THR A 242 11.65 7.60 -8.46
N PHE A 243 11.51 7.92 -7.18
CA PHE A 243 10.64 7.17 -6.27
C PHE A 243 9.28 7.86 -6.13
N VAL A 244 8.21 7.14 -6.50
CA VAL A 244 6.83 7.57 -6.25
C VAL A 244 6.32 6.86 -4.99
N PRO A 245 6.09 7.60 -3.89
CA PRO A 245 5.57 6.99 -2.68
C PRO A 245 4.16 6.47 -2.91
N GLU A 246 3.83 5.32 -2.34
CA GLU A 246 2.52 4.67 -2.48
C GLU A 246 1.34 5.60 -2.16
N GLY A 247 1.55 6.53 -1.23
CA GLY A 247 0.57 7.54 -0.88
C GLY A 247 0.18 8.46 -2.04
N ALA A 248 1.09 8.77 -2.97
CA ALA A 248 0.78 9.55 -4.17
C ALA A 248 0.14 8.71 -5.27
N ALA A 249 0.40 7.40 -5.28
CA ALA A 249 -0.11 6.51 -6.32
C ALA A 249 -1.63 6.31 -6.25
N ARG A 250 -2.32 6.55 -5.12
CA ARG A 250 -3.79 6.38 -5.04
C ARG A 250 -4.62 7.49 -5.71
N ASP A 251 -4.00 8.55 -6.26
CA ASP A 251 -4.74 9.62 -6.92
C ASP A 251 -5.17 9.21 -8.34
N THR A 252 -6.46 8.99 -8.55
CA THR A 252 -7.03 8.91 -9.90
C THR A 252 -7.73 10.21 -10.31
N ARG A 253 -7.55 11.33 -9.58
CA ARG A 253 -8.06 12.62 -10.06
C ARG A 253 -7.16 13.15 -11.17
N PRO A 254 -7.71 13.53 -12.34
CA PRO A 254 -6.92 14.17 -13.38
C PRO A 254 -6.35 15.49 -12.84
N LEU A 255 -5.04 15.65 -12.93
CA LEU A 255 -4.29 16.89 -12.68
C LEU A 255 -4.62 17.91 -13.78
N GLY A 256 -5.86 18.38 -13.82
CA GLY A 256 -6.31 19.47 -14.68
C GLY A 256 -6.66 20.70 -13.85
N PRO A 257 -6.34 21.92 -14.31
CA PRO A 257 -6.74 23.13 -13.61
C PRO A 257 -8.27 23.25 -13.65
N GLN A 258 -8.93 22.98 -12.52
CA GLN A 258 -10.35 23.28 -12.38
C GLN A 258 -10.51 24.79 -12.22
N SER A 259 -10.93 25.46 -13.30
CA SER A 259 -11.43 26.82 -13.24
C SER A 259 -12.62 26.86 -12.28
N ARG A 260 -12.43 27.51 -11.13
CA ARG A 260 -13.52 27.84 -10.21
C ARG A 260 -14.42 28.85 -10.93
N SER A 261 -15.60 28.41 -11.34
CA SER A 261 -16.72 29.33 -11.55
C SER A 261 -17.51 29.34 -10.24
N GLU A 262 -17.58 30.50 -9.60
CA GLU A 262 -18.48 30.74 -8.48
C GLU A 262 -19.93 30.68 -9.01
N PRO A 263 -20.88 30.04 -8.30
CA PRO A 263 -22.27 30.21 -8.64
C PRO A 263 -22.71 31.59 -8.16
N ALA A 264 -23.07 32.43 -9.13
CA ALA A 264 -23.84 33.64 -8.89
C ALA A 264 -25.16 33.24 -8.21
N CYS A 265 -25.39 33.79 -7.03
CA CYS A 265 -26.67 33.71 -6.35
C CYS A 265 -27.56 34.79 -7.00
N ASP A 266 -28.53 34.37 -7.80
CA ASP A 266 -29.62 35.22 -8.26
C ASP A 266 -30.95 34.49 -8.03
N VAL A 267 -31.87 35.23 -7.40
CA VAL A 267 -33.28 35.00 -7.01
C VAL A 267 -33.63 33.95 -5.96
#